data_AF-A0A8H3QB02-F1
#
_entry.id   AF-A0A8H3QB02-F1
#
_cell.length_a   1.000
_cell.length_b   1.000
_cell.length_c   1.000
_cell.angle_alpha   90.00
_cell.angle_beta   90.00
_cell.angle_gamma   90.00
#
_symmetry.space_group_name_H-M   'P 1'
#
loop_
_entity.id
_entity.type
_entity.pdbx_description
1 polymer ?
#
loop_
_entity_poly.entity_id
_entity_poly.type
_entity_poly.pdbx_seq_one_letter_code
_entity_poly.pdbx_strand_id
1 'polypeptide(L)'
;MAELSSGKSSFHNRKHDNSLALEICNGFRPEFGKGTPEIYMRLAHRCMNANPNQRPTANELYEILDCWIDYEDHEKYGYKGFEEADKEIPNISNSYEKDPNAIYTSRAFIFKNLSKPINSSFVITSYLDNEDCKDSQLADLEVSSTSKFESINNL
;
A
#
# COMPACT_ATOMS: atom_id res chain seq x y z
N MET A 1 -7.19 4.53 0.71
CA MET A 1 -7.22 3.22 0.04
C MET A 1 -7.64 2.09 0.98
N ALA A 2 -6.90 1.79 2.06
CA ALA A 2 -7.29 0.74 3.01
C ALA A 2 -8.69 0.93 3.63
N GLU A 3 -9.07 2.17 3.96
CA GLU A 3 -10.43 2.45 4.50
C GLU A 3 -11.53 2.20 3.48
N LEU A 4 -11.30 2.54 2.21
CA LEU A 4 -12.25 2.25 1.12
C LEU A 4 -12.43 0.75 0.92
N SER A 5 -11.33 -0.01 1.03
CA SER A 5 -11.32 -1.45 0.84
C SER A 5 -11.95 -2.21 2.03
N SER A 6 -11.72 -1.76 3.26
CA SER A 6 -12.19 -2.46 4.46
C SER A 6 -13.53 -1.96 5.00
N GLY A 7 -13.95 -0.74 4.64
CA GLY A 7 -15.07 -0.03 5.26
C GLY A 7 -14.78 0.44 6.69
N LYS A 8 -13.53 0.29 7.18
CA LYS A 8 -13.15 0.59 8.56
C LYS A 8 -12.11 1.71 8.60
N SER A 9 -12.23 2.58 9.60
CA SER A 9 -11.21 3.61 9.83
C SER A 9 -9.87 2.96 10.17
N SER A 10 -8.78 3.57 9.72
CA SER A 10 -7.43 3.03 9.89
C SER A 10 -7.11 2.86 11.38
N PHE A 11 -6.65 1.67 11.78
CA PHE A 11 -6.27 1.34 13.15
C PHE A 11 -7.41 1.53 14.19
N HIS A 12 -8.67 1.34 13.78
CA HIS A 12 -9.84 1.58 14.62
C HIS A 12 -9.87 0.88 15.98
N ASN A 13 -9.26 -0.28 16.09
CA ASN A 13 -9.21 -1.09 17.31
C ASN A 13 -7.99 -0.77 18.19
N ARG A 14 -7.24 0.30 17.89
CA ARG A 14 -6.03 0.68 18.60
C ARG A 14 -6.14 2.10 19.14
N LYS A 15 -5.56 2.31 20.32
CA LYS A 15 -5.30 3.66 20.83
C LYS A 15 -4.34 4.38 19.88
N HIS A 16 -4.66 5.62 19.52
CA HIS A 16 -3.78 6.45 18.72
C HIS A 16 -2.75 7.11 19.64
N ASP A 17 -1.69 6.38 20.00
CA ASP A 17 -0.66 6.83 20.94
C ASP A 17 0.76 6.55 20.41
N ASN A 18 1.77 6.77 21.28
CA ASN A 18 3.17 6.55 20.93
C ASN A 18 3.47 5.09 20.54
N SER A 19 2.73 4.11 21.11
CA SER A 19 2.92 2.70 20.79
C SER A 19 2.54 2.42 19.34
N LEU A 20 1.36 2.89 18.92
CA LEU A 20 0.92 2.75 17.53
C LEU A 20 1.87 3.48 16.56
N ALA A 21 2.33 4.68 16.93
CA ALA A 21 3.28 5.43 16.11
C ALA A 21 4.61 4.67 15.91
N LEU A 22 5.14 4.02 16.96
CA LEU A 22 6.34 3.19 16.88
C LEU A 22 6.12 1.95 16.00
N GLU A 23 4.96 1.28 16.13
CA GLU A 23 4.61 0.15 15.28
C GLU A 23 4.55 0.55 13.80
N ILE A 24 3.95 1.71 13.48
CA ILE A 24 3.91 2.24 12.11
C ILE A 24 5.34 2.52 11.60
N CYS A 25 6.19 3.12 12.42
CA CYS A 25 7.60 3.31 12.08
C CYS A 25 8.31 1.96 11.84
N ASN A 26 7.93 0.91 12.56
CA ASN A 26 8.47 -0.44 12.37
C ASN A 26 7.77 -1.24 11.26
N GLY A 27 7.04 -0.58 10.36
CA GLY A 27 6.46 -1.22 9.18
C GLY A 27 5.03 -1.73 9.36
N PHE A 28 4.37 -1.48 10.49
CA PHE A 28 2.94 -1.79 10.63
C PHE A 28 2.11 -0.91 9.69
N ARG A 29 1.17 -1.51 8.97
CA ARG A 29 0.32 -0.85 7.97
C ARG A 29 -1.14 -1.28 8.17
N PRO A 30 -2.11 -0.45 7.75
CA PRO A 30 -3.52 -0.82 7.80
C PRO A 30 -3.80 -2.11 7.02
N GLU A 31 -4.77 -2.87 7.50
CA GLU A 31 -5.28 -4.07 6.83
C GLU A 31 -6.29 -3.70 5.74
N PHE A 32 -6.45 -4.60 4.77
CA PHE A 32 -7.41 -4.48 3.67
C PHE A 32 -8.63 -5.37 3.93
N GLY A 33 -9.77 -5.01 3.35
CA GLY A 33 -10.97 -5.83 3.36
C GLY A 33 -10.78 -7.15 2.63
N LYS A 34 -11.57 -8.16 3.01
CA LYS A 34 -11.64 -9.43 2.29
C LYS A 34 -12.03 -9.18 0.83
N GLY A 35 -11.37 -9.86 -0.10
CA GLY A 35 -11.63 -9.70 -1.54
C GLY A 35 -10.98 -8.49 -2.18
N THR A 36 -10.20 -7.68 -1.43
CA THR A 36 -9.48 -6.54 -2.03
C THR A 36 -8.52 -7.04 -3.13
N PRO A 37 -8.59 -6.48 -4.35
CA PRO A 37 -7.73 -6.90 -5.45
C PRO A 37 -6.24 -6.68 -5.13
N GLU A 38 -5.40 -7.61 -5.54
CA GLU A 38 -3.95 -7.54 -5.29
C GLU A 38 -3.31 -6.27 -5.90
N ILE A 39 -3.75 -5.88 -7.09
CA ILE A 39 -3.28 -4.66 -7.76
C ILE A 39 -3.59 -3.39 -6.93
N TYR A 40 -4.75 -3.36 -6.26
CA TYR A 40 -5.14 -2.28 -5.35
C TYR A 40 -4.28 -2.26 -4.09
N MET A 41 -4.02 -3.44 -3.50
CA MET A 41 -3.16 -3.56 -2.32
C MET A 41 -1.71 -3.14 -2.64
N ARG A 42 -1.18 -3.56 -3.80
CA ARG A 42 0.15 -3.15 -4.30
C ARG A 42 0.26 -1.64 -4.40
N LEU A 43 -0.69 -0.97 -5.05
CA LEU A 43 -0.71 0.49 -5.17
C LEU A 43 -0.81 1.18 -3.80
N ALA A 44 -1.70 0.69 -2.92
CA ALA A 44 -1.84 1.22 -1.58
C ALA A 44 -0.54 1.09 -0.75
N HIS A 45 0.18 -0.03 -0.90
CA HIS A 45 1.49 -0.21 -0.27
C HIS A 45 2.56 0.72 -0.85
N ARG A 46 2.57 1.00 -2.16
CA ARG A 46 3.44 2.04 -2.76
C ARG A 46 3.18 3.41 -2.14
N CYS A 47 1.91 3.79 -1.99
CA CYS A 47 1.51 5.04 -1.33
C CYS A 47 1.99 5.12 0.13
N MET A 48 2.13 3.98 0.80
CA MET A 48 2.58 3.87 2.21
C MET A 48 4.06 3.50 2.36
N ASN A 49 4.86 3.67 1.30
CA ASN A 49 6.29 3.40 1.35
C ASN A 49 6.98 4.30 2.39
N ALA A 50 7.88 3.70 3.18
CA ALA A 50 8.67 4.39 4.19
C ALA A 50 9.61 5.43 3.56
N ASN A 51 10.14 5.17 2.37
CA ASN A 51 10.86 6.14 1.57
C ASN A 51 9.86 7.04 0.81
N PRO A 52 9.77 8.35 1.12
CA PRO A 52 8.86 9.25 0.43
C PRO A 52 9.09 9.33 -1.08
N ASN A 53 10.34 9.16 -1.54
CA ASN A 53 10.69 9.23 -2.96
C ASN A 53 10.21 8.00 -3.75
N GLN A 54 9.76 6.94 -3.08
CA GLN A 54 9.20 5.75 -3.71
C GLN A 54 7.67 5.75 -3.70
N ARG A 55 7.03 6.80 -3.17
CA ARG A 55 5.58 6.97 -3.24
C ARG A 55 5.21 7.56 -4.60
N PRO A 56 4.10 7.12 -5.21
CA PRO A 56 3.60 7.78 -6.40
C PRO A 56 3.22 9.22 -6.06
N THR A 57 3.47 10.11 -7.01
CA THR A 57 2.89 11.45 -7.04
C THR A 57 1.38 11.37 -7.23
N ALA A 58 0.69 12.48 -6.98
CA ALA A 58 -0.75 12.56 -7.24
C ALA A 58 -1.09 12.34 -8.73
N ASN A 59 -0.23 12.78 -9.65
CA ASN A 59 -0.43 12.59 -11.09
C ASN A 59 -0.26 11.12 -11.50
N GLU A 60 0.82 10.46 -11.06
CA GLU A 60 1.00 9.02 -11.32
C GLU A 60 -0.15 8.19 -10.72
N LEU A 61 -0.62 8.56 -9.52
CA LEU A 61 -1.76 7.90 -8.90
C LEU A 61 -3.04 8.10 -9.71
N TYR A 62 -3.27 9.30 -10.25
CA TYR A 62 -4.40 9.59 -11.14
C TYR A 62 -4.33 8.72 -12.40
N GLU A 63 -3.19 8.71 -13.10
CA GLU A 63 -3.01 7.93 -14.34
C GLU A 63 -3.25 6.44 -14.11
N ILE A 64 -2.71 5.88 -13.02
CA ILE A 64 -2.92 4.46 -12.67
C ILE A 64 -4.42 4.16 -12.45
N LEU A 65 -5.12 5.04 -11.71
CA LEU A 65 -6.54 4.85 -11.42
C LEU A 65 -7.42 5.06 -12.66
N ASP A 66 -7.06 6.00 -13.53
CA ASP A 66 -7.74 6.28 -14.79
C ASP A 66 -7.64 5.07 -15.74
N CYS A 67 -6.44 4.48 -15.85
CA CYS A 67 -6.23 3.24 -16.61
C CYS A 67 -7.03 2.04 -16.09
N TRP A 68 -7.41 2.01 -14.81
CA TRP A 68 -8.27 0.93 -14.27
C TRP A 68 -9.75 1.15 -14.60
N ILE A 69 -10.15 2.40 -14.84
CA ILE A 69 -11.53 2.78 -15.17
C ILE A 69 -11.76 2.68 -16.67
N ASP A 70 -10.75 2.93 -17.50
CA ASP A 70 -10.89 2.90 -18.95
C ASP A 70 -11.28 1.50 -19.46
N TYR A 71 -12.48 1.42 -20.03
CA TYR A 71 -13.24 0.19 -20.28
C TYR A 71 -12.69 -0.64 -21.46
N GLU A 72 -11.71 -0.14 -22.21
CA GLU A 72 -11.23 -0.83 -23.42
C GLU A 72 -10.32 -2.04 -23.13
N ASP A 73 -9.77 -2.18 -21.91
CA ASP A 73 -8.79 -3.24 -21.60
C ASP A 73 -9.05 -3.95 -20.25
N HIS A 74 -10.29 -4.42 -20.09
CA HIS A 74 -10.72 -5.18 -18.90
C HIS A 74 -9.87 -6.43 -18.60
N GLU A 75 -9.24 -7.05 -19.60
CA GLU A 75 -8.43 -8.25 -19.36
C GLU A 75 -7.03 -7.95 -18.79
N LYS A 76 -6.46 -6.76 -19.06
CA LYS A 76 -5.06 -6.46 -18.74
C LYS A 76 -4.80 -6.01 -17.30
N TYR A 77 -5.72 -5.28 -16.68
CA TYR A 77 -5.46 -4.64 -15.38
C TYR A 77 -6.11 -5.32 -14.18
N GLY A 78 -6.48 -6.59 -14.33
CA GLY A 78 -7.08 -7.36 -13.23
C GLY A 78 -8.51 -6.93 -12.91
N TYR A 79 -9.27 -6.46 -13.89
CA TYR A 79 -10.69 -6.11 -13.75
C TYR A 79 -11.50 -7.24 -13.12
N LYS A 80 -11.18 -8.49 -13.46
CA LYS A 80 -11.75 -9.69 -12.81
C LYS A 80 -11.60 -9.66 -11.29
N GLY A 81 -10.49 -9.17 -10.77
CA GLY A 81 -10.27 -9.01 -9.33
C GLY A 81 -11.24 -8.00 -8.72
N PHE A 82 -11.53 -6.89 -9.41
CA PHE A 82 -12.51 -5.91 -8.97
C PHE A 82 -13.95 -6.45 -9.02
N GLU A 83 -14.32 -7.22 -10.06
CA GLU A 83 -15.64 -7.89 -10.10
C GLU A 83 -15.81 -8.94 -8.98
N GLU A 84 -14.74 -9.64 -8.63
CA GLU A 84 -14.72 -10.55 -7.47
C GLU A 84 -14.83 -9.79 -6.15
N ALA A 85 -14.15 -8.65 -6.04
CA ALA A 85 -14.26 -7.76 -4.89
C ALA A 85 -15.70 -7.24 -4.71
N ASP A 86 -16.37 -6.86 -5.79
CA ASP A 86 -17.76 -6.38 -5.78
C ASP A 86 -18.73 -7.42 -5.20
N LYS A 87 -18.49 -8.70 -5.46
CA LYS A 87 -19.27 -9.81 -4.89
C LYS A 87 -19.06 -9.97 -3.38
N GLU A 88 -17.92 -9.53 -2.85
CA GLU A 88 -17.61 -9.59 -1.42
C GLU A 88 -18.12 -8.37 -0.65
N ILE A 89 -18.37 -7.22 -1.30
CA ILE A 89 -18.86 -5.98 -0.66
C ILE A 89 -20.06 -6.23 0.28
N PRO A 90 -21.13 -6.97 -0.12
CA PRO A 90 -22.26 -7.23 0.77
C PRO A 90 -21.90 -8.03 2.04
N ASN A 91 -20.78 -8.76 2.02
CA ASN A 91 -20.30 -9.55 3.16
C ASN A 91 -19.40 -8.74 4.10
N ILE A 92 -19.00 -7.53 3.72
CA ILE A 92 -18.17 -6.65 4.55
C ILE A 92 -19.04 -6.09 5.69
N SER A 93 -18.67 -6.40 6.93
CA SER A 93 -19.36 -5.86 8.10
C SER A 93 -19.19 -4.35 8.21
N ASN A 94 -20.30 -3.62 8.15
CA ASN A 94 -20.35 -2.17 8.39
C ASN A 94 -20.19 -1.81 9.87
N SER A 95 -20.35 -2.78 10.79
CA SER A 95 -20.08 -2.59 12.22
C SER A 95 -18.69 -3.10 12.58
N TYR A 96 -17.94 -2.27 13.32
CA TYR A 96 -16.66 -2.65 13.90
C TYR A 96 -16.44 -1.89 15.20
N GLU A 97 -15.74 -2.51 16.14
CA GLU A 97 -15.41 -1.91 17.43
C GLU A 97 -14.38 -0.80 17.24
N LYS A 98 -14.59 0.34 17.89
CA LYS A 98 -13.63 1.44 17.91
C LYS A 98 -13.05 1.56 19.31
N ASP A 99 -11.73 1.63 19.42
CA ASP A 99 -11.09 2.02 20.67
C ASP A 99 -11.52 3.47 20.97
N PRO A 100 -12.00 3.79 22.19
CA PRO A 100 -12.41 5.16 22.52
C PRO A 100 -11.27 6.19 22.43
N ASN A 101 -10.01 5.73 22.39
CA ASN A 101 -8.81 6.55 22.22
C ASN A 101 -8.28 6.52 20.76
N ALA A 102 -9.01 5.93 19.82
CA ALA A 102 -8.79 6.10 18.38
C ALA A 102 -9.34 7.46 17.94
N ILE A 103 -8.52 8.50 18.05
CA ILE A 103 -8.92 9.88 17.74
C ILE A 103 -8.59 10.20 16.28
N TYR A 104 -9.63 10.52 15.49
CA TYR A 104 -9.55 10.87 14.07
C TYR A 104 -9.64 12.37 13.80
N THR A 105 -9.86 13.16 14.84
CA THR A 105 -9.78 14.62 14.76
C THR A 105 -8.31 15.07 14.90
N SER A 106 -8.00 16.21 14.28
CA SER A 106 -6.66 16.78 14.32
C SER A 106 -6.21 17.08 15.75
N ARG A 107 -4.99 16.67 16.10
CA ARG A 107 -4.32 17.02 17.36
C ARG A 107 -2.82 16.99 17.21
N ALA A 108 -2.12 17.75 18.03
CA ALA A 108 -0.66 17.73 18.06
C ALA A 108 -0.17 16.45 18.76
N PHE A 109 0.76 15.75 18.11
CA PHE A 109 1.50 14.65 18.73
C PHE A 109 2.92 15.09 19.03
N ILE A 110 3.35 14.85 20.27
CA ILE A 110 4.74 15.06 20.68
C ILE A 110 5.32 13.67 20.93
N PHE A 111 5.75 13.02 19.85
CA PHE A 111 6.46 11.76 19.94
C PHE A 111 7.93 12.02 20.29
N LYS A 112 8.42 11.40 21.36
CA LYS A 112 9.86 11.38 21.68
C LYS A 112 10.44 10.08 21.13
N ASN A 113 11.54 10.16 20.37
CA ASN A 113 12.34 9.01 19.94
C ASN A 113 11.63 8.00 19.02
N LEU A 114 10.95 8.45 17.94
CA LEU A 114 10.50 7.52 16.90
C LEU A 114 11.69 7.00 16.08
N SER A 115 11.68 5.72 15.75
CA SER A 115 12.61 5.11 14.80
C SER A 115 12.38 5.67 13.39
N LYS A 116 13.39 5.56 12.52
CA LYS A 116 13.18 5.83 11.09
C LYS A 116 12.18 4.82 10.55
N PRO A 117 11.14 5.26 9.81
CA PRO A 117 10.17 4.35 9.23
C PRO A 117 10.83 3.30 8.34
N ILE A 118 10.36 2.06 8.42
CA ILE A 118 10.72 0.97 7.52
C ILE A 118 9.48 0.46 6.79
N ASN A 119 9.71 -0.21 5.66
CA ASN A 119 8.63 -0.88 4.92
C ASN A 119 8.16 -2.13 5.66
N SER A 120 6.88 -2.45 5.48
CA SER A 120 6.34 -3.73 5.95
C SER A 120 7.06 -4.88 5.25
N SER A 121 7.41 -5.93 5.98
CA SER A 121 8.05 -7.13 5.42
C SER A 121 7.19 -7.83 4.37
N PHE A 122 5.86 -7.67 4.43
CA PHE A 122 4.90 -8.21 3.46
C PHE A 122 5.02 -7.61 2.05
N VAL A 123 5.61 -6.42 1.96
CA VAL A 123 5.57 -5.59 0.74
C VAL A 123 6.75 -5.90 -0.19
N ILE A 124 7.80 -6.56 0.30
CA ILE A 124 9.04 -6.79 -0.46
C ILE A 124 8.84 -7.78 -1.63
N THR A 125 7.86 -8.69 -1.55
CA THR A 125 7.64 -9.73 -2.57
C THR A 125 6.80 -9.28 -3.77
N SER A 126 6.04 -8.18 -3.69
CA SER A 126 5.08 -7.79 -4.75
C SER A 126 5.57 -6.70 -5.71
N TYR A 127 6.79 -6.19 -5.50
CA TYR A 127 7.38 -5.12 -6.33
C TYR A 127 8.20 -5.59 -7.52
N LEU A 128 8.58 -6.87 -7.60
CA LEU A 128 9.61 -7.30 -8.53
C LEU A 128 9.11 -7.65 -9.94
N ASP A 129 7.81 -7.83 -10.15
CA ASP A 129 7.33 -8.57 -11.34
C ASP A 129 6.31 -7.87 -12.25
N ASN A 130 6.13 -6.54 -12.26
CA ASN A 130 5.28 -5.94 -13.31
C ASN A 130 5.72 -4.54 -13.78
N GLU A 131 5.95 -4.44 -15.09
CA GLU A 131 5.83 -3.20 -15.86
C GLU A 131 4.34 -2.83 -15.94
N ASP A 132 3.84 -2.11 -14.94
CA ASP A 132 2.49 -1.55 -15.00
C ASP A 132 2.45 -0.39 -16.03
N CYS A 133 1.47 -0.44 -16.94
CA CYS A 133 1.07 0.57 -17.94
C CYS A 133 2.22 1.43 -18.51
N LYS A 134 3.00 0.90 -19.45
CA LYS A 134 3.78 1.77 -20.34
C LYS A 134 2.82 2.46 -21.30
N ASP A 135 2.66 3.78 -21.17
CA ASP A 135 2.69 4.63 -22.36
C ASP A 135 3.36 6.00 -22.13
N SER A 136 4.49 6.16 -22.84
CA SER A 136 5.14 7.40 -23.30
C SER A 136 5.51 8.51 -22.29
N GLN A 137 6.57 8.29 -21.50
CA GLN A 137 7.73 9.19 -21.30
C GLN A 137 8.43 8.92 -19.95
N LEU A 138 9.14 7.80 -19.85
CA LEU A 138 10.15 7.58 -18.80
C LEU A 138 11.24 6.65 -19.35
N ALA A 139 11.82 7.06 -20.49
CA ALA A 139 13.21 6.75 -20.73
C ALA A 139 14.01 7.72 -19.85
N ASP A 140 14.93 7.19 -19.04
CA ASP A 140 15.97 7.90 -18.26
C ASP A 140 15.91 7.67 -16.74
N LEU A 141 15.77 6.42 -16.29
CA LEU A 141 16.31 6.00 -14.99
C LEU A 141 16.92 4.60 -15.09
N GLU A 142 17.82 4.38 -16.05
CA GLU A 142 18.91 3.43 -15.84
C GLU A 142 20.01 4.17 -15.06
N VAL A 143 20.33 3.73 -13.84
CA VAL A 143 21.72 3.59 -13.36
C VAL A 143 21.74 2.77 -12.05
N SER A 144 22.32 1.58 -12.19
CA SER A 144 23.32 0.94 -11.32
C SER A 144 22.97 0.61 -9.88
N SER A 145 22.61 -0.67 -9.66
CA SER A 145 23.22 -1.45 -8.57
C SER A 145 23.25 -2.95 -8.88
N THR A 146 24.01 -3.36 -9.88
CA THR A 146 24.59 -4.71 -9.90
C THR A 146 26.02 -4.61 -9.37
N SER A 147 26.19 -4.83 -8.07
CA SER A 147 27.50 -5.16 -7.52
C SER A 147 27.39 -6.28 -6.50
N LYS A 148 27.85 -7.45 -6.95
CA LYS A 148 28.49 -8.55 -6.21
C LYS A 148 27.59 -9.55 -5.47
N PHE A 149 27.22 -10.61 -6.19
CA PHE A 149 27.15 -11.97 -5.63
C PHE A 149 27.99 -12.93 -6.50
N GLU A 150 29.30 -12.87 -6.30
CA GLU A 150 30.26 -13.98 -6.42
C GLU A 150 31.13 -13.82 -5.16
N SER A 151 31.36 -14.78 -4.28
CA SER A 151 31.53 -16.22 -4.38
C SER A 151 31.04 -16.83 -3.04
N ILE A 152 30.61 -18.08 -2.97
CA ILE A 152 31.37 -19.20 -2.38
C ILE A 152 30.68 -20.49 -2.85
N ASN A 153 31.36 -21.23 -3.71
CA ASN A 153 31.28 -22.69 -3.82
C ASN A 153 32.56 -23.11 -4.55
N ASN A 154 33.55 -23.56 -3.78
CA ASN A 154 34.58 -24.54 -4.16
C ASN A 154 35.57 -24.70 -3.00
N LEU A 155 35.37 -25.77 -2.21
CA LEU A 155 36.38 -26.73 -1.75
C LEU A 155 35.68 -27.88 -1.03
#